data_AF-A0A0U3LAA3-F1
#
_entry.id   AF-A0A0U3LAA3-F1
#
_cell.length_a   1.000
_cell.length_b   1.000
_cell.length_c   1.000
_cell.angle_alpha   90.00
_cell.angle_beta   90.00
_cell.angle_gamma   90.00
#
_symmetry.space_group_name_H-M   'P 1'
#
loop_
_entity.id
_entity.type
_entity.pdbx_description
1 polymer ?
#
loop_
_entity_poly.entity_id
_entity_poly.type
_entity_poly.pdbx_seq_one_letter_code
_entity_poly.pdbx_strand_id
1 'polypeptide(L)'
;MKVQRVWAADICRDGGSYSVCFDSDDGHWYELFLKTRAFMGSGPTHEPPVIYRGSANDHNAVRSLSWQEAKAFLASMSFEGNRFEELRRIIDAEGGAIGNPSVE
;
A
#
# COMPACT_ATOMS: atom_id res chain seq x y z
N MET A 1 -10.34 -12.86 3.00
CA MET A 1 -10.55 -11.40 3.12
C MET A 1 -10.80 -10.86 1.73
N LYS A 2 -12.06 -10.45 1.47
CA LYS A 2 -12.46 -9.79 0.23
C LYS A 2 -12.72 -8.32 0.53
N VAL A 3 -12.21 -7.42 -0.29
CA VAL A 3 -12.43 -5.98 -0.13
C VAL A 3 -13.84 -5.62 -0.59
N GLN A 4 -14.60 -4.93 0.24
CA GLN A 4 -15.95 -4.44 -0.10
C GLN A 4 -15.93 -2.98 -0.54
N ARG A 5 -15.17 -2.15 0.18
CA ARG A 5 -15.10 -0.71 -0.07
C ARG A 5 -13.75 -0.16 0.35
N VAL A 6 -13.12 0.64 -0.49
CA VAL A 6 -11.96 1.46 -0.13
C VAL A 6 -12.45 2.85 0.25
N TRP A 7 -12.02 3.39 1.39
CA TRP A 7 -12.40 4.75 1.81
C TRP A 7 -11.34 5.78 1.47
N ALA A 8 -10.07 5.40 1.54
CA ALA A 8 -8.96 6.32 1.34
C ALA A 8 -7.71 5.58 0.86
N ALA A 9 -6.92 6.29 0.06
CA ALA A 9 -5.53 5.98 -0.20
C ALA A 9 -4.73 7.28 -0.06
N ASP A 10 -3.69 7.28 0.77
CA ASP A 10 -2.91 8.50 1.03
C ASP A 10 -1.43 8.20 1.32
N ILE A 11 -0.61 9.25 1.25
CA ILE A 11 0.79 9.22 1.67
C ILE A 11 0.88 9.58 3.15
N CYS A 12 1.66 8.81 3.89
CA CYS A 12 1.85 9.00 5.31
C CYS A 12 2.80 10.18 5.60
N ARG A 13 2.72 10.71 6.83
CA ARG A 13 3.49 11.87 7.28
C ARG A 13 5.01 11.64 7.33
N ASP A 14 5.45 10.39 7.25
CA ASP A 14 6.86 10.04 7.14
C ASP A 14 7.45 10.37 5.75
N GLY A 15 6.62 10.88 4.83
CA GLY A 15 7.07 11.45 3.56
C GLY A 15 7.32 10.40 2.47
N GLY A 16 6.88 9.16 2.67
CA GLY A 16 7.03 8.13 1.65
C GLY A 16 6.20 6.88 1.83
N SER A 17 5.75 6.53 3.04
CA SER A 17 4.87 5.36 3.19
C SER A 17 3.49 5.65 2.62
N TYR A 18 2.79 4.61 2.19
CA TYR A 18 1.42 4.73 1.68
C TYR A 18 0.48 3.88 2.50
N SER A 19 -0.77 4.33 2.59
CA SER A 19 -1.84 3.66 3.31
C SER A 19 -3.07 3.52 2.41
N VAL A 20 -3.70 2.34 2.41
CA VAL A 20 -5.02 2.10 1.80
C VAL A 20 -5.95 1.54 2.87
N CYS A 21 -7.03 2.25 3.15
CA CYS A 21 -7.98 1.92 4.19
C CYS A 21 -9.27 1.37 3.56
N PHE A 22 -9.71 0.18 3.99
CA PHE A 22 -10.82 -0.53 3.35
C PHE A 22 -11.65 -1.44 4.28
N ASP A 23 -12.96 -1.56 3.99
CA ASP A 23 -13.88 -2.52 4.61
C ASP A 23 -13.70 -3.88 3.95
N SER A 24 -13.77 -4.94 4.76
CA SER A 24 -13.82 -6.33 4.27
C SER A 24 -15.17 -7.00 4.53
N ASP A 25 -15.37 -8.15 3.90
CA ASP A 25 -16.59 -8.96 3.97
C ASP A 25 -16.83 -9.62 5.32
N ASP A 26 -15.85 -9.61 6.21
CA ASP A 26 -15.98 -10.06 7.60
C ASP A 26 -16.52 -8.96 8.55
N GLY A 27 -16.86 -7.79 8.03
CA GLY A 27 -17.39 -6.67 8.83
C GLY A 27 -16.31 -5.92 9.62
N HIS A 28 -15.03 -6.12 9.28
CA HIS A 28 -13.92 -5.37 9.84
C HIS A 28 -13.28 -4.44 8.80
N TRP A 29 -12.62 -3.44 9.36
CA TRP A 29 -11.96 -2.37 8.65
C TRP A 29 -10.44 -2.62 8.77
N TYR A 30 -9.71 -2.43 7.67
CA TYR A 30 -8.30 -2.78 7.55
C TYR A 30 -7.48 -1.66 6.91
N GLU A 31 -6.18 -1.67 7.16
CA GLU A 31 -5.18 -0.83 6.53
C GLU A 31 -4.16 -1.71 5.79
N LEU A 32 -3.99 -1.52 4.49
CA LEU A 32 -2.80 -1.96 3.77
C LEU A 32 -1.75 -0.85 3.85
N PHE A 33 -0.64 -1.15 4.50
CA PHE A 33 0.45 -0.21 4.73
C PHE A 33 1.68 -0.62 3.92
N LEU A 34 2.15 0.29 3.08
CA LEU A 34 3.35 0.14 2.27
C LEU A 34 4.44 1.04 2.86
N LYS A 35 5.36 0.44 3.62
CA LYS A 35 6.37 1.17 4.37
C LYS A 35 7.52 1.62 3.49
N THR A 36 7.89 2.90 3.59
CA THR A 36 9.08 3.43 2.90
C THR A 36 10.38 3.07 3.61
N ARG A 37 11.43 2.90 2.81
CA ARG A 37 12.84 2.79 3.18
C ARG A 37 13.71 3.78 2.42
N ALA A 38 13.13 4.74 1.71
CA ALA A 38 13.88 5.67 0.86
C ALA A 38 15.00 6.42 1.62
N PHE A 39 14.85 6.59 2.93
CA PHE A 39 15.82 7.25 3.81
C PHE A 39 16.88 6.29 4.41
N MET A 40 16.86 5.00 4.08
CA MET A 40 17.73 3.96 4.66
C MET A 40 18.91 3.56 3.77
N GLY A 41 19.11 4.19 2.60
CA GLY A 41 20.25 3.94 1.72
C GLY A 41 19.96 2.99 0.55
N SER A 42 20.97 2.26 0.07
CA SER A 42 20.89 1.44 -1.15
C SER A 42 19.88 0.29 -1.05
N GLY A 43 19.01 0.16 -2.05
CA GLY A 43 18.03 -0.93 -2.16
C GLY A 43 16.68 -0.41 -2.68
N PRO A 44 15.62 -1.23 -2.57
CA PRO A 44 14.27 -0.80 -2.85
C PRO A 44 13.86 0.36 -1.95
N THR A 45 13.05 1.26 -2.49
CA THR A 45 12.49 2.42 -1.78
C THR A 45 11.39 2.02 -0.79
N HIS A 46 10.83 0.81 -0.88
CA HIS A 46 9.74 0.33 -0.03
C HIS A 46 9.90 -1.15 0.37
N GLU A 47 9.28 -1.54 1.47
CA GLU A 47 9.11 -2.93 1.89
C GLU A 47 7.83 -3.53 1.31
N PRO A 48 7.75 -4.86 1.16
CA PRO A 48 6.48 -5.51 0.84
C PRO A 48 5.38 -5.09 1.83
N PRO A 49 4.14 -4.88 1.37
CA PRO A 49 3.10 -4.30 2.21
C PRO A 49 2.58 -5.28 3.26
N VAL A 50 2.08 -4.70 4.35
CA VAL A 50 1.47 -5.44 5.47
C VAL A 50 0.04 -4.96 5.65
N ILE A 51 -0.87 -5.89 5.90
CA ILE A 51 -2.26 -5.60 6.23
C ILE A 51 -2.44 -5.66 7.74
N TYR A 52 -3.03 -4.61 8.29
CA TYR A 52 -3.38 -4.46 9.69
C TYR A 52 -4.90 -4.46 9.83
N ARG A 53 -5.40 -5.09 10.90
CA ARG A 53 -6.79 -4.93 11.33
C ARG A 53 -6.89 -3.65 12.15
N GLY A 54 -7.65 -2.69 11.66
CA GLY A 54 -7.53 -1.32 12.12
C GLY A 54 -6.38 -0.60 11.41
N SER A 55 -5.64 0.25 12.14
CA SER A 55 -4.50 0.99 11.59
C SER A 55 -3.18 0.28 11.87
N ALA A 56 -2.16 0.56 11.06
CA ALA A 56 -0.76 0.24 11.32
C ALA A 56 -0.28 0.75 12.69
N ASN A 57 -0.88 1.84 13.20
CA ASN A 57 -0.59 2.38 14.54
C ASN A 57 -1.12 1.49 15.68
N ASP A 58 -2.12 0.65 15.41
CA ASP A 58 -2.68 -0.28 16.39
C ASP A 58 -1.81 -1.54 16.53
N HIS A 59 -0.77 -1.68 15.68
CA HIS A 59 0.18 -2.78 15.66
C HIS A 59 -0.45 -4.18 15.51
N ASN A 60 -1.68 -4.25 15.02
CA ASN A 60 -2.41 -5.50 14.81
C ASN A 60 -2.23 -6.04 13.39
N ALA A 61 -1.00 -6.42 13.05
CA ALA A 61 -0.68 -7.01 11.76
C ALA A 61 -1.35 -8.38 11.60
N VAL A 62 -2.16 -8.54 10.55
CA VAL A 62 -2.88 -9.80 10.28
C VAL A 62 -2.30 -10.56 9.10
N ARG A 63 -1.59 -9.87 8.18
CA ARG A 63 -0.96 -10.52 7.03
C ARG A 63 0.18 -9.69 6.46
N SER A 64 1.35 -10.30 6.28
CA SER A 64 2.41 -9.76 5.43
C SER A 64 2.23 -10.29 4.01
N LEU A 65 2.31 -9.43 3.01
CA LEU A 65 2.19 -9.81 1.60
C LEU A 65 3.56 -9.82 0.95
N SER A 66 3.81 -10.82 0.12
CA SER A 66 4.82 -10.70 -0.94
C SER A 66 4.37 -9.68 -2.00
N TRP A 67 5.30 -9.21 -2.84
CA TRP A 67 4.95 -8.31 -3.95
C TRP A 67 3.91 -8.92 -4.89
N GLN A 68 4.02 -10.20 -5.21
CA GLN A 68 3.06 -10.89 -6.08
C GLN A 68 1.66 -10.94 -5.45
N GLU A 69 1.57 -11.23 -4.15
CA GLU A 69 0.30 -11.20 -3.43
C GLU A 69 -0.28 -9.78 -3.37
N ALA A 70 0.55 -8.76 -3.19
CA ALA A 70 0.13 -7.36 -3.20
C ALA A 70 -0.44 -6.93 -4.56
N LYS A 71 0.23 -7.31 -5.67
CA LYS A 71 -0.27 -7.07 -7.04
C LYS A 71 -1.65 -7.69 -7.24
N ALA A 72 -1.80 -8.96 -6.87
CA ALA A 72 -3.08 -9.67 -6.98
C ALA A 72 -4.17 -9.06 -6.07
N PHE A 73 -3.79 -8.64 -4.87
CA PHE A 73 -4.71 -8.03 -3.91
C PHE A 73 -5.25 -6.69 -4.42
N LEU A 74 -4.38 -5.80 -4.90
CA LEU A 74 -4.78 -4.51 -5.46
C LEU A 74 -5.55 -4.65 -6.78
N ALA A 75 -5.23 -5.63 -7.62
CA ALA A 75 -5.98 -5.91 -8.84
C ALA A 75 -7.45 -6.28 -8.57
N SER A 76 -7.76 -6.76 -7.36
CA SER A 76 -9.13 -7.05 -6.94
C SER A 76 -9.90 -5.82 -6.42
N MET A 77 -9.20 -4.71 -6.20
CA MET A 77 -9.80 -3.45 -5.72
C MET A 77 -10.16 -2.55 -6.90
N SER A 78 -11.29 -1.86 -6.77
CA SER A 78 -11.64 -0.73 -7.64
C SER A 78 -11.66 0.54 -6.81
N PHE A 79 -10.71 1.43 -7.05
CA PHE A 79 -10.62 2.73 -6.40
C PHE A 79 -9.89 3.71 -7.31
N GLU A 80 -10.49 4.86 -7.56
CA GLU A 80 -9.87 5.93 -8.36
C GLU A 80 -9.21 6.94 -7.42
N GLY A 81 -7.92 7.20 -7.63
CA GLY A 81 -7.20 8.21 -6.89
C GLY A 81 -5.71 8.20 -7.19
N ASN A 82 -5.10 9.38 -7.35
CA ASN A 82 -3.69 9.53 -7.71
C ASN A 82 -2.76 8.76 -6.75
N ARG A 83 -3.05 8.82 -5.44
CA ARG A 83 -2.26 8.12 -4.41
C ARG A 83 -2.38 6.61 -4.48
N PHE A 84 -3.56 6.11 -4.85
CA PHE A 84 -3.75 4.68 -5.04
C PHE A 84 -2.99 4.19 -6.28
N GLU A 85 -3.02 4.94 -7.38
CA GLU A 85 -2.28 4.62 -8.59
C GLU A 85 -0.76 4.72 -8.40
N GLU A 86 -0.27 5.70 -7.64
CA GLU A 86 1.13 5.77 -7.22
C GLU A 86 1.53 4.52 -6.43
N LEU A 87 0.77 4.14 -5.40
CA LEU A 87 1.00 2.92 -4.62
C LEU A 87 1.02 1.66 -5.51
N ARG A 88 0.09 1.54 -6.46
CA ARG A 88 0.05 0.41 -7.41
C ARG A 88 1.34 0.33 -8.21
N ARG A 89 1.82 1.45 -8.75
CA ARG A 89 3.09 1.50 -9.50
C ARG A 89 4.29 1.09 -8.65
N ILE A 90 4.33 1.48 -7.37
CA ILE A 90 5.41 1.04 -6.45
C ILE A 90 5.38 -0.48 -6.28
N ILE A 91 4.18 -1.04 -6.06
CA ILE A 91 4.00 -2.48 -5.88
C ILE A 91 4.31 -3.24 -7.16
N ASP A 92 3.92 -2.73 -8.33
CA ASP A 92 4.26 -3.30 -9.64
C ASP A 92 5.77 -3.34 -9.85
N ALA A 93 6.47 -2.28 -9.45
CA ALA A 93 7.93 -2.16 -9.45
C ALA A 93 8.63 -2.86 -8.26
N GLU A 94 7.89 -3.60 -7.43
CA GLU A 94 8.42 -4.38 -6.30
C GLU A 94 9.23 -3.52 -5.31
N GLY A 95 8.73 -2.31 -5.05
CA GLY A 95 9.38 -1.34 -4.17
C GLY A 95 10.52 -0.56 -4.85
N GLY A 96 10.78 -0.79 -6.13
CA GLY A 96 11.74 -0.04 -6.92
C GLY A 96 11.41 1.46 -7.04
N ALA A 97 12.40 2.26 -7.41
CA ALA A 97 12.16 3.66 -7.73
C ALA A 97 11.27 3.76 -8.97
N ILE A 98 10.09 4.35 -8.81
CA ILE A 98 9.29 4.75 -9.97
C ILE A 98 9.92 6.03 -10.51
N GLY A 99 10.41 6.00 -11.75
CA GLY A 99 10.88 7.21 -12.41
C GLY A 99 9.77 8.26 -12.37
N ASN A 100 10.11 9.50 -11.98
CA ASN A 100 9.19 10.60 -12.23
C ASN A 100 8.83 10.55 -13.72
N PRO A 101 7.54 10.60 -14.12
CA PRO A 101 7.25 10.93 -15.49
C PRO A 101 7.96 12.26 -15.74
N SER A 102 8.92 12.23 -16.67
CA SER A 102 9.66 13.42 -17.07
C SER A 102 8.63 14.52 -17.28
N VAL A 103 8.78 15.61 -16.53
CA VAL A 103 8.08 16.84 -16.84
C VAL A 103 8.75 17.33 -18.13
N GLU A 104 8.18 16.98 -19.28
CA GLU A 104 8.47 17.64 -20.55
C GLU A 104 7.88 19.06 -20.56
#